data_AF-A0A2E4HCB2-F1
#
_entry.id   AF-A0A2E4HCB2-F1
#
_cell.length_a   1.000
_cell.length_b   1.000
_cell.length_c   1.000
_cell.angle_alpha   90.00
_cell.angle_beta   90.00
_cell.angle_gamma   90.00
#
_symmetry.space_group_name_H-M   'P 1'
#
loop_
_entity.id
_entity.type
_entity.pdbx_description
1 polymer ?
#
loop_
_entity_poly.entity_id
_entity_poly.type
_entity_poly.pdbx_seq_one_letter_code
_entity_poly.pdbx_strand_id
1 'polypeptide(L)'
;MNTTLKLFAFAFLFGGAISAQNIVQESKETTVVTHEVNDNKSITFKTIDHTMTPVKLKESDKGQVNQARVTGDTKVRKTIMIDSNSDKVYDKKIELSYKMDEEVNLNYSLTDNGLILSTPYNTSKLVTDEGTYYIDSKNVKGIKVTVTNMSTR
;
A
#
# COMPACT_ATOMS: atom_id res chain seq x y z
N MET A 1 26.97 -6.17 -73.13
CA MET A 1 28.17 -5.77 -72.36
C MET A 1 27.89 -4.40 -71.76
N ASN A 2 28.36 -4.16 -70.53
CA ASN A 2 28.06 -3.03 -69.61
C ASN A 2 26.91 -3.35 -68.64
N THR A 3 27.00 -3.25 -67.32
CA THR A 3 28.12 -3.32 -66.35
C THR A 3 27.46 -3.61 -64.99
N THR A 4 28.17 -4.34 -64.15
CA THR A 4 27.84 -4.90 -62.82
C THR A 4 27.19 -3.92 -61.83
N LEU A 5 26.04 -4.30 -61.24
CA LEU A 5 25.47 -3.61 -60.07
C LEU A 5 25.96 -4.30 -58.79
N LYS A 6 26.72 -3.56 -57.97
CA LYS A 6 27.34 -4.04 -56.73
C LYS A 6 26.32 -4.13 -55.58
N LEU A 7 26.40 -5.24 -54.85
CA LEU A 7 25.81 -5.48 -53.53
C LEU A 7 26.48 -4.58 -52.47
N PHE A 8 25.72 -3.92 -51.59
CA PHE A 8 26.19 -3.55 -50.25
C PHE A 8 25.03 -3.48 -49.26
N ALA A 9 25.38 -3.77 -48.01
CA ALA A 9 24.58 -4.48 -47.02
C ALA A 9 23.90 -3.56 -46.00
N PHE A 10 22.88 -4.14 -45.35
CA PHE A 10 22.57 -4.07 -43.91
C PHE A 10 22.71 -2.74 -43.17
N ALA A 11 21.61 -2.30 -42.55
CA ALA A 11 21.49 -2.06 -41.09
C ALA A 11 20.59 -0.85 -40.80
N PHE A 12 19.32 -1.10 -40.52
CA PHE A 12 18.53 -0.21 -39.66
C PHE A 12 17.61 -1.07 -38.80
N LEU A 13 18.20 -2.01 -38.05
CA LEU A 13 17.60 -2.46 -36.80
C LEU A 13 17.82 -1.33 -35.80
N PHE A 14 16.99 -0.28 -35.90
CA PHE A 14 16.88 0.66 -34.80
C PHE A 14 16.14 -0.07 -33.70
N GLY A 15 16.95 -0.68 -32.82
CA GLY A 15 16.52 -1.12 -31.53
C GLY A 15 15.92 0.09 -30.82
N GLY A 16 14.60 0.20 -30.91
CA GLY A 16 13.85 1.00 -29.98
C GLY A 16 14.20 0.44 -28.60
N ALA A 17 14.91 1.24 -27.80
CA ALA A 17 14.96 1.01 -26.37
C ALA A 17 13.52 1.18 -25.87
N ILE A 18 12.76 0.09 -25.91
CA ILE A 18 11.47 0.01 -25.23
C ILE A 18 11.85 0.14 -23.76
N SER A 19 11.69 1.34 -23.21
CA SER A 19 11.83 1.53 -21.77
C SER A 19 10.75 0.65 -21.13
N ALA A 20 11.18 -0.48 -20.57
CA ALA A 20 10.30 -1.37 -19.85
C ALA A 20 9.67 -0.57 -18.69
N GLN A 21 8.35 -0.43 -18.73
CA GLN A 21 7.61 0.23 -17.65
C GLN A 21 7.85 -0.57 -16.36
N ASN A 22 8.11 0.13 -15.25
CA ASN A 22 8.15 -0.51 -13.94
C ASN A 22 6.77 -1.13 -13.67
N ILE A 23 6.70 -2.46 -13.58
CA ILE A 23 5.46 -3.16 -13.30
C ILE A 23 5.28 -3.16 -11.77
N VAL A 24 4.16 -2.63 -11.30
CA VAL A 24 3.74 -2.73 -9.91
C VAL A 24 2.54 -3.66 -9.84
N GLN A 25 2.61 -4.67 -9.00
CA GLN A 25 1.44 -5.46 -8.63
C GLN A 25 0.70 -4.69 -7.53
N GLU A 26 -0.56 -4.36 -7.79
CA GLU A 26 -1.40 -3.60 -6.86
C GLU A 26 -2.64 -4.41 -6.49
N SER A 27 -3.07 -4.30 -5.23
CA SER A 27 -4.37 -4.80 -4.78
C SER A 27 -5.06 -3.75 -3.92
N LYS A 28 -6.38 -3.65 -4.08
CA LYS A 28 -7.21 -2.75 -3.29
C LYS A 28 -8.41 -3.50 -2.74
N GLU A 29 -8.58 -3.46 -1.43
CA GLU A 29 -9.70 -4.08 -0.72
C GLU A 29 -10.45 -3.01 0.08
N THR A 30 -11.77 -3.16 0.20
CA THR A 30 -12.60 -2.26 0.99
C THR A 30 -13.57 -3.07 1.84
N THR A 31 -13.53 -2.84 3.14
CA THR A 31 -14.38 -3.50 4.12
C THR A 31 -15.18 -2.45 4.88
N VAL A 32 -16.48 -2.68 5.04
CA VAL A 32 -17.36 -1.84 5.86
C VAL A 32 -17.99 -2.73 6.92
N VAL A 33 -17.84 -2.35 8.18
CA VAL A 33 -18.40 -3.06 9.33
C VAL A 33 -19.13 -2.07 10.22
N THR A 34 -20.35 -2.38 10.60
CA THR A 34 -21.13 -1.61 11.56
C THR A 34 -21.35 -2.44 12.82
N HIS A 35 -21.05 -1.86 13.97
CA HIS A 35 -21.28 -2.48 15.28
C HIS A 35 -22.35 -1.70 16.03
N GLU A 36 -23.39 -2.38 16.49
CA GLU A 36 -24.37 -1.83 17.43
C GLU A 36 -23.76 -1.82 18.85
N VAL A 37 -23.75 -0.66 19.49
CA VAL A 37 -23.20 -0.46 20.84
C VAL A 37 -24.32 -0.50 21.89
N ASN A 38 -25.47 0.10 21.56
CA ASN A 38 -26.72 0.03 22.31
C ASN A 38 -27.89 0.39 21.37
N ASP A 39 -29.14 0.29 21.87
CA ASP A 39 -30.39 0.43 21.10
C ASP A 39 -30.48 1.69 20.20
N ASN A 40 -29.65 2.72 20.43
CA ASN A 40 -29.64 3.96 19.65
C ASN A 40 -28.24 4.42 19.17
N LYS A 41 -27.19 3.61 19.35
CA LYS A 41 -25.82 3.96 18.92
C LYS A 41 -25.20 2.84 18.12
N SER A 42 -24.85 3.13 16.87
CA SER A 42 -23.98 2.27 16.06
C SER A 42 -22.67 2.99 15.73
N ILE A 43 -21.60 2.21 15.57
CA ILE A 43 -20.31 2.69 15.09
C ILE A 43 -20.02 2.00 13.77
N THR A 44 -19.75 2.79 12.74
CA THR A 44 -19.39 2.27 11.43
C THR A 44 -17.91 2.50 11.16
N PHE A 45 -17.24 1.42 10.76
CA PHE A 45 -15.87 1.41 10.31
C PHE A 45 -15.80 1.13 8.82
N LYS A 46 -15.12 1.99 8.07
CA LYS A 46 -14.74 1.72 6.68
C LYS A 46 -13.23 1.64 6.57
N THR A 47 -12.73 0.46 6.20
CA THR A 47 -11.31 0.20 5.98
C THR A 47 -11.05 0.05 4.49
N ILE A 48 -10.04 0.74 3.97
CA ILE A 48 -9.56 0.62 2.59
C ILE A 48 -8.08 0.24 2.66
N ASP A 49 -7.76 -0.94 2.15
CA ASP A 49 -6.41 -1.45 2.08
C ASP A 49 -5.89 -1.32 0.65
N HIS A 50 -4.69 -0.77 0.52
CA HIS A 50 -3.99 -0.66 -0.74
C HIS A 50 -2.57 -1.21 -0.59
N THR A 51 -2.27 -2.28 -1.30
CA THR A 51 -0.98 -2.97 -1.25
C THR A 51 -0.30 -2.84 -2.60
N MET A 52 0.97 -2.47 -2.59
CA MET A 52 1.79 -2.22 -3.78
C MET A 52 3.10 -3.00 -3.69
N THR A 53 3.35 -3.90 -4.63
CA THR A 53 4.56 -4.71 -4.71
C THR A 53 5.25 -4.45 -6.05
N PRO A 54 6.42 -3.78 -6.08
CA PRO A 54 7.14 -3.56 -7.31
C PRO A 54 7.71 -4.89 -7.83
N VAL A 55 7.60 -5.13 -9.14
CA VAL A 55 8.21 -6.29 -9.80
C VAL A 55 9.39 -5.79 -10.63
N LYS A 56 10.56 -6.38 -10.41
CA LYS A 56 11.81 -6.04 -11.10
C LYS A 56 12.33 -7.25 -11.88
N LEU A 57 13.12 -7.00 -12.91
CA LEU A 57 13.90 -8.06 -13.56
C LEU A 57 15.11 -8.41 -12.70
N LYS A 58 15.48 -9.69 -12.69
CA LYS A 58 16.62 -10.18 -11.92
C LYS A 58 17.91 -9.69 -12.57
N GLU A 59 18.71 -8.92 -11.83
CA GLU A 59 19.92 -8.29 -12.39
C GLU A 59 20.93 -9.34 -12.91
N SER A 60 20.96 -10.55 -12.33
CA SER A 60 21.83 -11.64 -12.82
C SER A 60 21.51 -12.12 -14.23
N ASP A 61 20.29 -11.87 -14.71
CA ASP A 61 19.81 -12.39 -15.99
C ASP A 61 19.84 -11.31 -17.07
N LYS A 62 20.48 -10.17 -16.78
CA LYS A 62 20.53 -9.01 -17.67
C LYS A 62 21.05 -9.39 -19.05
N GLY A 63 20.30 -9.02 -20.08
CA GLY A 63 20.59 -9.31 -21.48
C GLY A 63 20.06 -10.67 -21.97
N GLN A 64 19.54 -11.52 -21.09
CA GLN A 64 18.84 -12.73 -21.51
C GLN A 64 17.45 -12.38 -22.05
N VAL A 65 16.95 -13.20 -22.98
CA VAL A 65 15.60 -13.04 -23.54
C VAL A 65 14.53 -13.39 -22.50
N ASN A 66 14.84 -14.35 -21.61
CA ASN A 66 13.95 -14.92 -20.62
C ASN A 66 14.35 -14.53 -19.18
N GLN A 67 14.60 -13.24 -18.93
CA GLN A 67 15.01 -12.79 -17.60
C GLN A 67 13.97 -13.14 -16.54
N ALA A 68 14.41 -13.68 -15.41
CA ALA A 68 13.51 -13.94 -14.29
C ALA A 68 12.97 -12.63 -13.70
N ARG A 69 11.79 -12.71 -13.10
CA ARG A 69 11.18 -11.63 -12.32
C ARG A 69 11.45 -11.86 -10.84
N VAL A 70 11.72 -10.79 -10.12
CA VAL A 70 11.86 -10.76 -8.67
C VAL A 70 10.90 -9.72 -8.09
N THR A 71 10.24 -10.06 -6.99
CA THR A 71 9.41 -9.13 -6.23
C THR A 71 10.33 -8.25 -5.38
N GLY A 72 10.03 -6.96 -5.37
CA GLY A 72 10.62 -6.03 -4.42
C GLY A 72 9.75 -5.87 -3.18
N ASP A 73 10.14 -4.92 -2.35
CA ASP A 73 9.50 -4.64 -1.08
C ASP A 73 8.04 -4.19 -1.21
N THR A 74 7.14 -4.88 -0.51
CA THR A 74 5.72 -4.54 -0.47
C THR A 74 5.46 -3.32 0.42
N LYS A 75 4.66 -2.36 -0.08
CA LYS A 75 4.18 -1.21 0.68
C LYS A 75 2.68 -1.33 0.90
N VAL A 76 2.24 -1.04 2.12
CA VAL A 76 0.82 -1.02 2.48
C VAL A 76 0.42 0.40 2.84
N ARG A 77 -0.73 0.83 2.31
CA ARG A 77 -1.47 2.03 2.75
C ARG A 77 -2.86 1.60 3.16
N LYS A 78 -3.21 1.85 4.41
CA LYS A 78 -4.52 1.53 4.98
C LYS A 78 -5.21 2.83 5.39
N THR A 79 -6.44 3.02 4.95
CA THR A 79 -7.29 4.15 5.35
C THR A 79 -8.46 3.61 6.13
N ILE A 80 -8.62 4.05 7.37
CA ILE A 80 -9.73 3.72 8.25
C ILE A 80 -10.55 4.98 8.43
N MET A 81 -11.85 4.89 8.23
CA MET A 81 -12.79 5.95 8.55
C MET A 81 -13.78 5.45 9.61
N ILE A 82 -14.03 6.29 10.61
CA ILE A 82 -14.87 5.98 11.77
C ILE A 82 -16.01 6.97 11.79
N ASP A 83 -17.24 6.46 11.85
CA ASP A 83 -18.47 7.19 12.14
C ASP A 83 -18.98 6.68 13.50
N SER A 84 -19.04 7.58 14.48
CA SER A 84 -19.37 7.27 15.87
C SER A 84 -20.78 7.67 16.27
N ASN A 85 -21.51 8.37 15.39
CA ASN A 85 -22.82 8.94 15.65
C ASN A 85 -23.91 8.48 14.64
N SER A 86 -23.54 7.59 13.72
CA SER A 86 -24.44 7.01 12.71
C SER A 86 -25.04 8.04 11.76
N ASP A 87 -24.31 9.13 11.49
CA ASP A 87 -24.72 10.11 10.47
C ASP A 87 -24.16 9.74 9.07
N LYS A 88 -24.19 10.65 8.10
CA LYS A 88 -23.70 10.38 6.72
C LYS A 88 -22.22 10.75 6.52
N VAL A 89 -21.56 11.22 7.56
CA VAL A 89 -20.25 11.83 7.58
C VAL A 89 -19.38 11.07 8.57
N TYR A 90 -18.22 10.63 8.13
CA TYR A 90 -17.27 10.03 9.05
C TYR A 90 -16.67 11.11 9.95
N ASP A 91 -16.55 10.81 11.24
CA ASP A 91 -15.97 11.68 12.24
C ASP A 91 -14.45 11.73 12.20
N LYS A 92 -13.84 10.60 11.86
CA LYS A 92 -12.39 10.42 11.93
C LYS A 92 -11.86 9.66 10.73
N LYS A 93 -10.69 10.08 10.26
CA LYS A 93 -9.91 9.35 9.27
C LYS A 93 -8.53 9.04 9.85
N ILE A 94 -8.11 7.79 9.72
CA ILE A 94 -6.80 7.32 10.13
C ILE A 94 -6.10 6.68 8.93
N GLU A 95 -4.92 7.17 8.58
CA GLU A 95 -4.11 6.67 7.48
C GLU A 95 -2.84 6.02 8.04
N LEU A 96 -2.64 4.74 7.73
CA LEU A 96 -1.44 3.98 8.06
C LEU A 96 -0.63 3.75 6.79
N SER A 97 0.68 3.93 6.86
CA SER A 97 1.60 3.56 5.79
C SER A 97 2.82 2.86 6.35
N TYR A 98 3.15 1.70 5.80
CA TYR A 98 4.28 0.89 6.25
C TYR A 98 4.82 -0.01 5.14
N LYS A 99 6.05 -0.48 5.34
CA LYS A 99 6.69 -1.51 4.53
C LYS A 99 6.36 -2.88 5.13
N MET A 100 6.01 -3.83 4.29
CA MET A 100 5.73 -5.21 4.69
C MET A 100 6.94 -6.06 4.30
N ASP A 101 7.77 -6.41 5.30
CA ASP A 101 9.00 -7.20 5.12
C ASP A 101 8.74 -8.73 5.11
N GLU A 102 7.60 -9.18 5.66
CA GLU A 102 7.15 -10.59 5.70
C GLU A 102 5.64 -10.67 5.38
N GLU A 103 5.08 -11.88 5.12
CA GLU A 103 3.63 -12.12 4.95
C GLU A 103 2.80 -11.87 6.23
N VAL A 104 3.27 -11.00 7.12
CA VAL A 104 2.68 -10.76 8.43
C VAL A 104 1.88 -9.46 8.41
N ASN A 105 0.61 -9.57 8.74
CA ASN A 105 -0.30 -8.44 8.81
C ASN A 105 -0.03 -7.58 10.05
N LEU A 106 -0.26 -6.27 9.91
CA LEU A 106 -0.24 -5.34 11.03
C LEU A 106 -1.35 -5.71 12.02
N ASN A 107 -0.99 -5.98 13.27
CA ASN A 107 -1.95 -6.28 14.32
C ASN A 107 -2.47 -4.98 14.97
N TYR A 108 -3.72 -4.64 14.65
CA TYR A 108 -4.42 -3.50 15.23
C TYR A 108 -5.87 -3.86 15.57
N SER A 109 -6.47 -3.08 16.45
CA SER A 109 -7.91 -3.13 16.75
C SER A 109 -8.49 -1.73 16.66
N LEU A 110 -9.72 -1.64 16.17
CA LEU A 110 -10.44 -0.37 16.07
C LEU A 110 -11.15 -0.05 17.38
N THR A 111 -11.22 1.22 17.73
CA THR A 111 -12.03 1.75 18.82
C THR A 111 -13.05 2.74 18.25
N ASP A 112 -14.01 3.17 19.06
CA ASP A 112 -15.01 4.17 18.65
C ASP A 112 -14.41 5.53 18.24
N ASN A 113 -13.15 5.79 18.58
CA ASN A 113 -12.47 7.06 18.40
C ASN A 113 -11.04 6.93 17.85
N GLY A 114 -10.59 5.76 17.42
CA GLY A 114 -9.18 5.56 17.16
C GLY A 114 -8.80 4.14 16.77
N LEU A 115 -7.52 3.84 16.99
CA LEU A 115 -6.96 2.51 16.81
C LEU A 115 -5.95 2.17 17.90
N ILE A 116 -5.89 0.89 18.23
CA ILE A 116 -4.90 0.31 19.13
C ILE A 116 -3.91 -0.49 18.30
N LEU A 117 -2.62 -0.19 18.42
CA LEU A 117 -1.52 -0.91 17.77
C LEU A 117 -0.75 -1.76 18.77
N SER A 118 -0.52 -3.03 18.42
CA SER A 118 0.37 -3.91 19.18
C SER A 118 1.84 -3.59 18.89
N THR A 119 2.60 -3.25 19.93
CA THR A 119 4.04 -2.90 19.84
C THR A 119 4.95 -4.11 20.13
N PRO A 120 6.27 -4.05 19.84
CA PRO A 120 7.22 -5.15 20.05
C PRO A 120 7.31 -5.72 21.47
N TYR A 121 6.86 -4.98 22.48
CA TYR A 121 7.03 -5.33 23.90
C TYR A 121 5.75 -5.85 24.56
N ASN A 122 4.81 -6.42 23.77
CA ASN A 122 3.45 -6.76 24.23
C ASN A 122 2.70 -5.56 24.85
N THR A 123 3.11 -4.34 24.55
CA THR A 123 2.39 -3.13 24.94
C THR A 123 1.51 -2.66 23.78
N SER A 124 0.46 -1.94 24.11
CA SER A 124 -0.48 -1.40 23.13
C SER A 124 -0.40 0.11 23.11
N LYS A 125 -0.42 0.71 21.92
CA LYS A 125 -0.50 2.17 21.76
C LYS A 125 -1.87 2.53 21.20
N LEU A 126 -2.64 3.26 22.00
CA LEU A 126 -3.88 3.90 21.57
C LEU A 126 -3.53 5.19 20.80
N VAL A 127 -4.10 5.35 19.61
CA VAL A 127 -3.94 6.52 18.75
C VAL A 127 -5.31 7.09 18.44
N THR A 128 -5.60 8.27 19.02
CA THR A 128 -6.92 8.92 18.96
C THR A 128 -6.84 10.36 18.49
N ASP A 129 -5.81 11.08 18.94
CA ASP A 129 -5.72 12.52 18.75
C ASP A 129 -5.25 12.84 17.33
N GLU A 130 -5.65 14.01 16.84
CA GLU A 130 -5.22 14.49 15.53
C GLU A 130 -3.70 14.70 15.54
N GLY A 131 -3.04 14.21 14.49
CA GLY A 131 -1.58 14.29 14.40
C GLY A 131 -0.96 13.21 13.53
N THR A 132 0.37 13.27 13.45
CA THR A 132 1.19 12.24 12.78
C THR A 132 2.07 11.55 13.82
N TYR A 133 2.02 10.23 13.83
CA TYR A 133 2.75 9.36 14.73
C TYR A 133 3.66 8.43 13.94
N TYR A 134 4.84 8.16 14.48
CA TYR A 134 5.73 7.11 14.01
C TYR A 134 5.77 6.02 15.08
N ILE A 135 5.37 4.81 14.71
CA ILE A 135 5.16 3.70 15.63
C ILE A 135 5.85 2.47 15.06
N ASP A 136 6.62 1.79 15.90
CA ASP A 136 7.08 0.44 15.62
C ASP A 136 6.10 -0.55 16.21
N SER A 137 5.70 -1.54 15.41
CA SER A 137 4.98 -2.74 15.86
C SER A 137 5.95 -3.91 15.95
N LYS A 138 5.51 -5.01 16.56
CA LYS A 138 6.31 -6.23 16.73
C LYS A 138 6.95 -6.74 15.42
N ASN A 139 6.21 -6.66 14.32
CA ASN A 139 6.58 -7.27 13.04
C ASN A 139 6.77 -6.24 11.92
N VAL A 140 6.45 -4.97 12.17
CA VAL A 140 6.51 -3.89 11.18
C VAL A 140 7.08 -2.65 11.84
N LYS A 141 8.17 -2.12 11.29
CA LYS A 141 8.83 -0.90 11.76
C LYS A 141 8.44 0.31 10.93
N GLY A 142 8.57 1.49 11.52
CA GLY A 142 8.41 2.77 10.83
C GLY A 142 7.00 3.01 10.32
N ILE A 143 5.97 2.52 11.04
CA ILE A 143 4.57 2.75 10.66
C ILE A 143 4.29 4.24 10.85
N LYS A 144 3.96 4.92 9.75
CA LYS A 144 3.43 6.27 9.81
C LYS A 144 1.91 6.18 10.00
N VAL A 145 1.40 6.73 11.09
CA VAL A 145 -0.03 6.83 11.38
C VAL A 145 -0.42 8.31 11.36
N THR A 146 -1.40 8.69 10.56
CA THR A 146 -1.94 10.05 10.53
C THR A 146 -3.41 10.01 10.92
N VAL A 147 -3.79 10.78 11.93
CA VAL A 147 -5.19 10.92 12.36
C VAL A 147 -5.67 12.31 11.97
N THR A 148 -6.87 12.37 11.40
CA THR A 148 -7.55 13.61 11.02
C THR A 148 -8.98 13.58 11.56
N ASN A 149 -9.37 14.61 12.30
CA ASN A 149 -10.77 14.84 12.65
C ASN A 149 -11.49 15.42 11.43
N MET A 150 -12.65 14.86 11.10
CA MET A 150 -13.43 15.21 9.92
C MET A 150 -14.74 15.93 10.26
N SER A 151 -15.24 15.81 11.50
CA SER A 151 -16.44 16.50 11.99
C SER A 151 -16.29 18.02 12.17
N THR A 152 -15.10 18.59 11.93
CA THR A 152 -14.79 20.03 12.10
C THR A 152 -14.71 20.82 10.80
N ARG A 153 -15.18 20.27 9.67
CA ARG A 153 -15.16 20.94 8.36
C ARG A 153 -16.54 21.31 7.84
#